data_AF-A0A966GU76-F1
#
_entry.id   AF-A0A966GU76-F1
#
_cell.length_a   1.000
_cell.length_b   1.000
_cell.length_c   1.000
_cell.angle_alpha   90.00
_cell.angle_beta   90.00
_cell.angle_gamma   90.00
#
_symmetry.space_group_name_H-M   'P 1'
#
loop_
_entity.id
_entity.type
_entity.pdbx_description
1 polymer ?
#
loop_
_entity_poly.entity_id
_entity_poly.type
_entity_poly.pdbx_seq_one_letter_code
_entity_poly.pdbx_strand_id
1 'polypeptide(L)'
;MKKLLLMIATLGYLSAQAQTAEEIVGKYSQALGGLQAFNNVKTLKMSGSITVQGMELPITVQVINGKAVRSDVEVMGTAVISSYKDGKGWKQNQFAGAPDPTDVTEGELADLKAQANASSILMDYKARGHKIEMAGKETVDGVETYKIKLTQGDTQKPTTFYISTKDYALIKSVANMELMGQSMDVETFYSDLKDVNGLKFFTTRTQKADGEEFQSVKFDKIEVNVPIDEKIFDKP
;
A
#
# COMPACT_ATOMS: atom_id res chain seq x y z
N MET A 1 59.34 13.11 -46.72
CA MET A 1 58.14 13.86 -46.26
C MET A 1 57.03 12.87 -45.96
N LYS A 2 56.89 12.41 -44.71
CA LYS A 2 55.81 11.52 -44.27
C LYS A 2 54.87 12.33 -43.38
N LYS A 3 53.65 12.62 -43.87
CA LYS A 3 52.60 13.29 -43.08
C LYS A 3 51.93 12.22 -42.21
N LEU A 4 52.08 12.33 -40.89
CA LEU A 4 51.40 11.50 -39.91
C LEU A 4 50.03 12.13 -39.63
N LEU A 5 48.96 11.43 -39.99
CA LEU A 5 47.58 11.83 -39.70
C LEU A 5 47.25 11.38 -38.27
N LEU A 6 47.07 12.33 -37.35
CA LEU A 6 46.63 12.03 -35.98
C LEU A 6 45.10 12.01 -35.95
N MET A 7 44.50 10.83 -35.84
CA MET A 7 43.06 10.66 -35.65
C MET A 7 42.76 10.80 -34.16
N ILE A 8 42.11 11.90 -33.76
CA ILE A 8 41.63 12.11 -32.40
C ILE A 8 40.31 11.34 -32.26
N ALA A 9 40.33 10.24 -31.52
CA ALA A 9 39.12 9.53 -31.10
C ALA A 9 38.51 10.26 -29.91
N THR A 10 37.44 11.03 -30.15
CA THR A 10 36.59 11.57 -29.08
C THR A 10 35.75 10.45 -28.47
N LEU A 11 36.15 9.97 -27.30
CA LEU A 11 35.29 9.16 -26.43
C LEU A 11 34.14 10.05 -25.93
N GLY A 12 32.96 9.92 -26.54
CA GLY A 12 31.73 10.50 -26.00
C GLY A 12 31.31 9.74 -24.75
N TYR A 13 31.45 10.37 -23.57
CA TYR A 13 30.82 9.89 -22.35
C TYR A 13 29.31 10.12 -22.44
N LEU A 14 28.57 9.15 -22.97
CA LEU A 14 27.13 9.06 -22.77
C LEU A 14 26.89 8.62 -21.33
N SER A 15 26.73 9.59 -20.42
CA SER A 15 26.22 9.32 -19.08
C SER A 15 24.77 8.87 -19.22
N ALA A 16 24.52 7.56 -19.24
CA ALA A 16 23.17 7.05 -19.04
C ALA A 16 22.71 7.49 -17.65
N GLN A 17 21.82 8.48 -17.58
CA GLN A 17 21.16 8.81 -16.32
C GLN A 17 20.20 7.68 -15.97
N ALA A 18 20.70 6.71 -15.21
CA ALA A 18 19.83 5.73 -14.57
C ALA A 18 18.96 6.48 -13.55
N GLN A 19 17.64 6.38 -13.70
CA GLN A 19 16.70 6.97 -12.74
C GLN A 19 16.86 6.29 -11.38
N THR A 20 16.86 7.08 -10.31
CA THR A 20 17.01 6.55 -8.95
C THR A 20 15.66 6.10 -8.39
N ALA A 21 15.69 5.24 -7.36
CA ALA A 21 14.47 4.83 -6.67
C ALA A 21 13.70 6.05 -6.10
N GLU A 22 14.43 7.05 -5.58
CA GLU A 22 13.89 8.31 -5.09
C GLU A 22 13.15 9.09 -6.16
N GLU A 23 13.69 9.16 -7.38
CA GLU A 23 13.04 9.87 -8.49
C GLU A 23 11.71 9.19 -8.86
N ILE A 24 11.70 7.86 -8.97
CA ILE A 24 10.49 7.10 -9.30
C ILE A 24 9.44 7.24 -8.20
N VAL A 25 9.84 7.12 -6.93
CA VAL A 25 8.94 7.31 -5.79
C VAL A 25 8.41 8.75 -5.72
N GLY A 26 9.23 9.74 -6.07
CA GLY A 26 8.81 11.14 -6.19
C GLY A 26 7.72 11.34 -7.26
N LYS A 27 7.89 10.73 -8.44
CA LYS A 27 6.89 10.79 -9.52
C LYS A 27 5.62 10.00 -9.20
N TYR A 28 5.74 8.84 -8.56
CA TYR A 28 4.61 8.11 -8.00
C TYR A 28 3.82 8.96 -7.00
N SER A 29 4.51 9.60 -6.05
CA SER A 29 3.89 10.51 -5.07
C SER A 29 3.13 11.65 -5.78
N GLN A 30 3.75 12.29 -6.78
CA GLN A 30 3.10 13.35 -7.57
C GLN A 30 1.89 12.84 -8.35
N ALA A 31 1.96 11.65 -8.96
CA ALA A 31 0.85 11.05 -9.68
C ALA A 31 -0.38 10.83 -8.79
N LEU A 32 -0.18 10.63 -7.48
CA LEU A 32 -1.26 10.48 -6.50
C LEU A 32 -1.79 11.81 -5.92
N GLY A 33 -1.18 12.96 -6.24
CA GLY A 33 -1.53 14.27 -5.67
C GLY A 33 -0.51 14.84 -4.69
N GLY A 34 0.58 14.11 -4.42
CA GLY A 34 1.74 14.56 -3.65
C GLY A 34 1.61 14.34 -2.14
N LEU A 35 2.73 14.01 -1.49
CA LEU A 35 2.78 13.74 -0.05
C LEU A 35 2.19 14.86 0.82
N GLN A 36 2.42 16.13 0.46
CA GLN A 36 1.92 17.25 1.25
C GLN A 36 0.39 17.30 1.30
N ALA A 37 -0.30 16.95 0.20
CA ALA A 37 -1.75 16.89 0.19
C ALA A 37 -2.27 15.76 1.09
N PHE A 38 -1.62 14.59 1.06
CA PHE A 38 -1.93 13.49 1.98
C PHE A 38 -1.64 13.81 3.45
N ASN A 39 -0.59 14.59 3.74
CA ASN A 39 -0.30 15.03 5.12
C ASN A 39 -1.37 15.98 5.67
N ASN A 40 -2.12 16.67 4.80
CA ASN A 40 -3.24 17.53 5.21
C ASN A 40 -4.55 16.77 5.42
N VAL A 41 -4.60 15.48 5.06
CA VAL A 41 -5.73 14.61 5.38
C VAL A 41 -5.74 14.35 6.88
N LYS A 42 -6.86 14.67 7.53
CA LYS A 42 -7.11 14.40 8.95
C LYS A 42 -7.78 13.05 9.13
N THR A 43 -8.78 12.78 8.30
CA THR A 43 -9.61 11.57 8.38
C THR A 43 -9.95 11.03 7.00
N LEU A 44 -10.15 9.72 6.92
CA LEU A 44 -10.71 9.04 5.75
C LEU A 44 -11.83 8.10 6.20
N LYS A 45 -12.92 8.07 5.44
CA LYS A 45 -13.92 7.00 5.50
C LYS A 45 -14.06 6.39 4.12
N MET A 46 -13.87 5.09 4.03
CA MET A 46 -13.99 4.32 2.80
C MET A 46 -15.04 3.23 2.99
N SER A 47 -15.95 3.10 2.03
CA SER A 47 -17.02 2.09 2.06
C SER A 47 -17.10 1.39 0.72
N GLY A 48 -17.36 0.09 0.75
CA GLY A 48 -17.52 -0.74 -0.43
C GLY A 48 -17.66 -2.21 -0.05
N SER A 49 -17.00 -3.10 -0.79
CA SER A 49 -17.04 -4.54 -0.56
C SER A 49 -15.66 -5.18 -0.47
N ILE A 50 -15.58 -6.27 0.29
CA ILE A 50 -14.48 -7.23 0.30
C ILE A 50 -15.02 -8.56 -0.19
N THR A 51 -14.33 -9.17 -1.15
CA THR A 51 -14.62 -10.53 -1.63
C THR A 51 -13.59 -11.47 -1.03
N VAL A 52 -14.04 -12.47 -0.29
CA VAL A 52 -13.19 -13.50 0.33
C VAL A 52 -13.87 -14.85 0.18
N GLN A 53 -13.13 -15.87 -0.29
CA GLN A 53 -13.68 -17.20 -0.59
C GLN A 53 -14.94 -17.16 -1.48
N GLY A 54 -15.00 -16.21 -2.43
CA GLY A 54 -16.15 -16.02 -3.33
C GLY A 54 -17.37 -15.33 -2.71
N MET A 55 -17.34 -14.98 -1.41
CA MET A 55 -18.40 -14.21 -0.76
C MET A 55 -18.06 -12.72 -0.81
N GLU A 56 -18.97 -11.91 -1.33
CA GLU A 56 -18.88 -10.45 -1.30
C GLU A 56 -19.56 -9.92 -0.02
N LEU A 57 -18.79 -9.21 0.80
CA LEU A 57 -19.19 -8.73 2.12
C LEU A 57 -19.01 -7.20 2.18
N PRO A 58 -19.95 -6.44 2.75
CA PRO A 58 -19.76 -5.01 2.97
C PRO A 58 -18.55 -4.73 3.87
N ILE A 59 -17.75 -3.74 3.50
CA ILE A 59 -16.63 -3.26 4.32
C ILE A 59 -16.71 -1.73 4.50
N THR A 60 -16.45 -1.28 5.72
CA THR A 60 -16.18 0.12 6.02
C THR A 60 -14.83 0.25 6.71
N VAL A 61 -13.98 1.14 6.20
CA VAL A 61 -12.68 1.48 6.77
C VAL A 61 -12.68 2.94 7.17
N GLN A 62 -12.26 3.22 8.41
CA GLN A 62 -12.17 4.56 8.98
C GLN A 62 -10.75 4.80 9.47
N VAL A 63 -10.17 5.94 9.14
CA VAL A 63 -8.78 6.30 9.46
C VAL A 63 -8.74 7.69 10.08
N ILE A 64 -8.02 7.83 11.18
CA ILE A 64 -7.47 9.11 11.63
C ILE A 64 -5.99 9.09 11.26
N ASN A 65 -5.60 9.96 10.34
CA ASN A 65 -4.32 9.86 9.64
C ASN A 65 -3.12 9.86 10.61
N GLY A 66 -2.32 8.80 10.55
CA GLY A 66 -1.14 8.57 11.39
C GLY A 66 -1.45 8.13 12.82
N LYS A 67 -2.73 8.03 13.20
CA LYS A 67 -3.17 7.81 14.60
C LYS A 67 -3.95 6.51 14.79
N ALA A 68 -4.97 6.29 13.96
CA ALA A 68 -5.93 5.21 14.17
C ALA A 68 -6.52 4.67 12.86
N VAL A 69 -6.86 3.38 12.84
CA VAL A 69 -7.63 2.74 11.77
C VAL A 69 -8.61 1.75 12.36
N ARG A 70 -9.79 1.63 11.76
CA ARG A 70 -10.79 0.61 12.08
C ARG A 70 -11.37 0.07 10.78
N SER A 71 -11.50 -1.25 10.69
CA SER A 71 -12.17 -1.95 9.61
C SER A 71 -13.34 -2.73 10.18
N ASP A 72 -14.51 -2.58 9.58
CA ASP A 72 -15.74 -3.29 9.90
C ASP A 72 -16.17 -4.07 8.66
N VAL A 73 -16.10 -5.41 8.71
CA VAL A 73 -16.60 -6.31 7.66
C VAL A 73 -17.90 -6.93 8.15
N GLU A 74 -19.00 -6.74 7.42
CA GLU A 74 -20.30 -7.26 7.78
C GLU A 74 -20.50 -8.69 7.26
N VAL A 75 -20.71 -9.64 8.17
CA VAL A 75 -20.90 -11.07 7.87
C VAL A 75 -22.20 -11.54 8.50
N MET A 76 -23.20 -11.85 7.67
CA MET A 76 -24.51 -12.38 8.09
C MET A 76 -25.18 -11.56 9.22
N GLY A 77 -25.09 -10.23 9.16
CA GLY A 77 -25.67 -9.32 10.15
C GLY A 77 -24.86 -9.13 11.44
N THR A 78 -23.64 -9.68 11.51
CA THR A 78 -22.65 -9.41 12.55
C THR A 78 -21.41 -8.73 11.95
N ALA A 79 -20.52 -8.18 12.78
CA ALA A 79 -19.30 -7.53 12.30
C ALA A 79 -18.04 -8.32 12.70
N VAL A 80 -17.11 -8.44 11.75
CA VAL A 80 -15.70 -8.76 11.99
C VAL A 80 -14.95 -7.44 12.02
N ILE A 81 -14.39 -7.11 13.17
CA ILE A 81 -13.79 -5.80 13.44
C ILE A 81 -12.30 -5.98 13.70
N SER A 82 -11.50 -5.08 13.14
CA SER A 82 -10.12 -4.85 13.54
C SER A 82 -9.88 -3.35 13.73
N SER A 83 -9.10 -3.00 14.74
CA SER A 83 -8.85 -1.60 15.09
C SER A 83 -7.43 -1.42 15.61
N TYR A 84 -6.86 -0.26 15.33
CA TYR A 84 -5.61 0.25 15.88
C TYR A 84 -5.79 1.71 16.29
N LYS A 85 -5.20 2.08 17.44
CA LYS A 85 -5.10 3.45 17.93
C LYS A 85 -3.87 3.59 18.82
N ASP A 86 -2.99 4.54 18.50
CA ASP A 86 -1.88 4.96 19.37
C ASP A 86 -1.03 3.79 19.92
N GLY A 87 -0.68 2.83 19.06
CA GLY A 87 0.17 1.70 19.42
C GLY A 87 -0.54 0.51 20.07
N LYS A 88 -1.88 0.56 20.20
CA LYS A 88 -2.70 -0.56 20.65
C LYS A 88 -3.64 -0.99 19.54
N GLY A 89 -3.98 -2.28 19.50
CA GLY A 89 -4.93 -2.80 18.55
C GLY A 89 -5.76 -3.93 19.13
N TRP A 90 -6.97 -4.07 18.62
CA TRP A 90 -7.89 -5.12 19.02
C TRP A 90 -8.65 -5.64 17.80
N LYS A 91 -9.18 -6.85 17.93
CA LYS A 91 -10.02 -7.50 16.94
C LYS A 91 -11.18 -8.23 17.60
N GLN A 92 -12.27 -8.39 16.86
CA GLN A 92 -13.46 -9.09 17.30
C GLN A 92 -14.05 -9.83 16.11
N ASN A 93 -14.39 -11.11 16.28
CA ASN A 93 -14.97 -11.93 15.22
C ASN A 93 -16.19 -12.68 15.77
N GLN A 94 -17.32 -11.97 15.79
CA GLN A 94 -18.59 -12.52 16.27
C GLN A 94 -19.07 -13.70 15.42
N PHE A 95 -18.75 -13.68 14.12
CA PHE A 95 -19.11 -14.74 13.18
C PHE A 95 -18.42 -16.07 13.50
N ALA A 96 -17.15 -16.04 13.92
CA ALA A 96 -16.38 -17.24 14.28
C ALA A 96 -16.62 -17.73 15.73
N GLY A 97 -17.64 -17.21 16.42
CA GLY A 97 -17.93 -17.60 17.81
C GLY A 97 -16.98 -17.00 18.85
N ALA A 98 -16.22 -15.96 18.47
CA ALA A 98 -15.39 -15.16 19.37
C ALA A 98 -16.02 -13.76 19.57
N PRO A 99 -17.09 -13.66 20.38
CA PRO A 99 -17.84 -12.43 20.53
C PRO A 99 -17.08 -11.36 21.31
N ASP A 100 -16.08 -11.71 22.12
CA ASP A 100 -15.36 -10.76 22.94
C ASP A 100 -14.16 -10.15 22.19
N PRO A 101 -13.93 -8.83 22.26
CA PRO A 101 -12.74 -8.19 21.70
C PRO A 101 -11.45 -8.73 22.34
N THR A 102 -10.50 -9.13 21.50
CA THR A 102 -9.17 -9.58 21.92
C THR A 102 -8.10 -8.63 21.39
N ASP A 103 -6.95 -8.59 22.06
CA ASP A 103 -5.82 -7.81 21.57
C ASP A 103 -5.22 -8.49 20.34
N VAL A 104 -4.72 -7.70 19.39
CA VAL A 104 -4.05 -8.23 18.20
C VAL A 104 -2.63 -8.72 18.53
N THR A 105 -2.10 -9.63 17.72
CA THR A 105 -0.69 -10.03 17.83
C THR A 105 0.23 -8.88 17.42
N GLU A 106 1.53 -8.97 17.72
CA GLU A 106 2.52 -7.95 17.32
C GLU A 106 2.58 -7.77 15.80
N GLY A 107 2.48 -8.87 15.03
CA GLY A 107 2.45 -8.82 13.57
C GLY A 107 1.20 -8.09 13.06
N GLU A 108 0.03 -8.46 13.57
CA GLU A 108 -1.24 -7.79 13.23
C GLU A 108 -1.22 -6.30 13.62
N LEU A 109 -0.60 -5.96 14.76
CA LEU A 109 -0.46 -4.57 15.20
C LEU A 109 0.37 -3.75 14.22
N ALA A 110 1.48 -4.30 13.72
CA ALA A 110 2.33 -3.64 12.73
C ALA A 110 1.58 -3.41 11.41
N ASP A 111 0.81 -4.41 10.96
CA ASP A 111 0.01 -4.32 9.74
C ASP A 111 -1.13 -3.29 9.88
N LEU A 112 -1.81 -3.23 11.02
CA LEU A 112 -2.84 -2.22 11.29
C LEU A 112 -2.24 -0.81 11.42
N LYS A 113 -1.08 -0.68 12.07
CA LYS A 113 -0.36 0.60 12.14
C LYS A 113 0.01 1.11 10.75
N ALA A 114 0.43 0.23 9.84
CA ALA A 114 0.72 0.62 8.46
C ALA A 114 -0.54 1.17 7.74
N GLN A 115 -1.71 0.59 8.03
CA GLN A 115 -3.01 1.01 7.47
C GLN A 115 -3.58 2.29 8.10
N ALA A 116 -3.06 2.74 9.25
CA ALA A 116 -3.47 3.99 9.90
C ALA A 116 -3.00 5.26 9.18
N ASN A 117 -2.28 5.14 8.07
CA ASN A 117 -1.76 6.28 7.31
C ASN A 117 -2.54 6.44 6.00
N ALA A 118 -2.94 7.67 5.68
CA ALA A 118 -3.62 8.00 4.43
C ALA A 118 -2.69 7.89 3.21
N SER A 119 -1.39 8.17 3.39
CA SER A 119 -0.37 8.08 2.35
C SER A 119 0.15 6.66 2.18
N SER A 120 0.51 6.33 0.94
CA SER A 120 1.29 5.12 0.66
C SER A 120 2.62 5.16 1.39
N ILE A 121 3.05 4.01 1.93
CA ILE A 121 4.34 3.81 2.63
C ILE A 121 5.55 4.22 1.79
N LEU A 122 5.44 4.20 0.46
CA LEU A 122 6.48 4.68 -0.44
C LEU A 122 6.68 6.20 -0.36
N MET A 123 5.62 6.98 -0.10
CA MET A 123 5.67 8.44 -0.21
C MET A 123 6.45 9.10 0.93
N ASP A 124 6.38 8.53 2.13
CA ASP A 124 7.00 9.03 3.36
C ASP A 124 7.97 8.01 3.99
N TYR A 125 8.47 7.07 3.18
CA TYR A 125 9.33 5.97 3.62
C TYR A 125 10.50 6.41 4.50
N LYS A 126 11.16 7.54 4.16
CA LYS A 126 12.28 8.09 4.96
C LYS A 126 11.84 8.53 6.35
N ALA A 127 10.68 9.20 6.45
CA ALA A 127 10.14 9.66 7.72
C ALA A 127 9.71 8.49 8.62
N ARG A 128 9.31 7.36 8.01
CA ARG A 128 9.02 6.10 8.69
C ARG A 128 10.27 5.24 8.97
N GLY A 129 11.47 5.73 8.66
CA GLY A 129 12.73 5.02 8.89
C GLY A 129 12.98 3.83 7.96
N HIS A 130 12.30 3.76 6.82
CA HIS A 130 12.44 2.69 5.83
C HIS A 130 13.52 3.03 4.79
N LYS A 131 13.95 2.02 4.04
CA LYS A 131 14.90 2.15 2.94
C LYS A 131 14.26 1.68 1.64
N ILE A 132 14.64 2.31 0.53
CA ILE A 132 14.23 1.85 -0.81
C ILE A 132 15.47 1.57 -1.66
N GLU A 133 15.33 0.65 -2.60
CA GLU A 133 16.35 0.31 -3.60
C GLU A 133 15.70 0.06 -4.97
N MET A 134 16.40 0.47 -6.02
CA MET A 134 16.02 0.18 -7.40
C MET A 134 16.43 -1.26 -7.70
N ALA A 135 15.46 -2.12 -8.02
CA ALA A 135 15.66 -3.52 -8.38
C ALA A 135 15.51 -3.77 -9.90
N GLY A 136 15.50 -2.70 -10.71
CA GLY A 136 15.47 -2.77 -12.16
C GLY A 136 14.08 -2.53 -12.75
N LYS A 137 13.81 -3.14 -13.90
CA LYS A 137 12.51 -3.09 -14.57
C LYS A 137 11.98 -4.51 -14.80
N GLU A 138 10.67 -4.67 -14.75
CA GLU A 138 9.98 -5.93 -15.00
C GLU A 138 8.65 -5.66 -15.70
N THR A 139 8.24 -6.56 -16.59
CA THR A 139 6.90 -6.47 -17.22
C THR A 139 5.91 -7.22 -16.36
N VAL A 140 4.84 -6.56 -15.92
CA VAL A 140 3.74 -7.15 -15.16
C VAL A 140 2.47 -7.00 -15.99
N ASP A 141 1.86 -8.12 -16.39
CA ASP A 141 0.64 -8.16 -17.21
C ASP A 141 0.70 -7.25 -18.45
N GLY A 142 1.84 -7.25 -19.13
CA GLY A 142 2.07 -6.44 -20.34
C GLY A 142 2.41 -4.96 -20.08
N VAL A 143 2.47 -4.53 -18.82
CA VAL A 143 2.90 -3.17 -18.42
C VAL A 143 4.37 -3.20 -18.02
N GLU A 144 5.21 -2.41 -18.68
CA GLU A 144 6.59 -2.19 -18.23
C GLU A 144 6.57 -1.40 -16.91
N THR A 145 7.25 -1.90 -15.88
CA THR A 145 7.29 -1.28 -14.55
C THR A 145 8.72 -1.12 -14.04
N TYR A 146 8.94 -0.10 -13.21
CA TYR A 146 10.08 -0.02 -12.29
C TYR A 146 9.82 -0.92 -11.09
N LYS A 147 10.82 -1.71 -10.72
CA LYS A 147 10.80 -2.58 -9.54
C LYS A 147 11.52 -1.88 -8.40
N ILE A 148 10.78 -1.47 -7.38
CA ILE A 148 11.31 -0.78 -6.20
C ILE A 148 11.14 -1.69 -4.99
N LYS A 149 12.23 -2.06 -4.34
CA LYS A 149 12.16 -2.79 -3.06
C LYS A 149 12.23 -1.82 -1.90
N LEU A 150 11.29 -1.91 -0.98
CA LEU A 150 11.28 -1.19 0.29
C LEU A 150 11.58 -2.19 1.40
N THR A 151 12.49 -1.83 2.30
CA THR A 151 12.78 -2.59 3.53
C THR A 151 12.36 -1.74 4.72
N GLN A 152 11.44 -2.27 5.54
CA GLN A 152 10.99 -1.60 6.75
C GLN A 152 12.13 -1.53 7.79
N GLY A 153 12.28 -0.40 8.47
CA GLY A 153 13.38 -0.17 9.41
C GLY A 153 13.24 -0.92 10.72
N ASP A 154 12.01 -1.11 11.17
CA ASP A 154 11.64 -1.79 12.42
C ASP A 154 11.61 -3.31 12.27
N THR A 155 10.90 -3.82 11.27
CA THR A 155 10.67 -5.26 11.09
C THR A 155 11.68 -5.92 10.16
N GLN A 156 12.47 -5.14 9.41
CA GLN A 156 13.32 -5.61 8.31
C GLN A 156 12.57 -6.37 7.20
N LYS A 157 11.22 -6.37 7.21
CA LYS A 157 10.41 -7.03 6.18
C LYS A 157 10.52 -6.28 4.84
N PRO A 158 10.81 -6.99 3.73
CA PRO A 158 10.83 -6.39 2.41
C PRO A 158 9.42 -6.36 1.79
N THR A 159 9.14 -5.33 1.01
CA THR A 159 8.01 -5.27 0.08
C THR A 159 8.51 -4.76 -1.26
N THR A 160 8.22 -5.49 -2.33
CA THR A 160 8.58 -5.08 -3.69
C THR A 160 7.38 -4.40 -4.35
N PHE A 161 7.58 -3.23 -4.92
CA PHE A 161 6.56 -2.44 -5.62
C PHE A 161 6.89 -2.34 -7.10
N TYR A 162 5.87 -2.44 -7.94
CA TYR A 162 5.95 -2.41 -9.39
C TYR A 162 5.20 -1.17 -9.89
N ILE A 163 5.95 -0.15 -10.28
CA ILE A 163 5.41 1.17 -10.65
C ILE A 163 5.51 1.32 -12.17
N SER A 164 4.39 1.56 -12.85
CA SER A 164 4.31 1.76 -14.30
C SER A 164 5.32 2.79 -14.81
N THR A 165 6.03 2.48 -15.90
CA THR A 165 6.98 3.42 -16.52
C THR A 165 6.30 4.52 -17.32
N LYS A 166 4.99 4.39 -17.58
CA LYS A 166 4.21 5.31 -18.41
C LYS A 166 3.61 6.46 -17.60
N ASP A 167 3.00 6.15 -16.48
CA ASP A 167 2.18 7.08 -15.68
C ASP A 167 2.49 7.05 -14.19
N TYR A 168 3.49 6.25 -13.78
CA TYR A 168 3.90 6.08 -12.40
C TYR A 168 2.80 5.56 -11.47
N ALA A 169 1.75 4.92 -12.00
CA ALA A 169 0.79 4.20 -11.18
C ALA A 169 1.41 2.93 -10.57
N LEU A 170 1.08 2.61 -9.31
CA LEU A 170 1.38 1.31 -8.72
C LEU A 170 0.52 0.23 -9.39
N ILE A 171 1.16 -0.79 -9.95
CA ILE A 171 0.50 -1.91 -10.63
C ILE A 171 0.36 -3.10 -9.67
N LYS A 172 1.47 -3.43 -8.99
CA LYS A 172 1.56 -4.60 -8.12
C LYS A 172 2.49 -4.32 -6.95
N SER A 173 2.25 -4.95 -5.81
CA SER A 173 3.24 -5.16 -4.76
C SER A 173 3.34 -6.63 -4.38
N VAL A 174 4.51 -7.06 -3.93
CA VAL A 174 4.76 -8.42 -3.44
C VAL A 174 5.37 -8.31 -2.05
N ALA A 175 4.74 -8.96 -1.07
CA ALA A 175 5.22 -9.05 0.29
C ALA A 175 5.03 -10.47 0.81
N ASN A 176 5.93 -10.91 1.69
CA ASN A 176 5.74 -12.15 2.40
C ASN A 176 4.72 -11.93 3.53
N MET A 177 3.67 -12.74 3.55
CA MET A 177 2.60 -12.69 4.54
C MET A 177 2.40 -14.07 5.15
N GLU A 178 1.92 -14.09 6.40
CA GLU A 178 1.49 -15.33 7.05
C GLU A 178 0.01 -15.55 6.73
N LEU A 179 -0.29 -16.62 5.98
CA LEU A 179 -1.63 -17.05 5.63
C LEU A 179 -1.83 -18.47 6.19
N MET A 180 -2.86 -18.66 7.02
CA MET A 180 -3.19 -19.96 7.61
C MET A 180 -1.99 -20.65 8.33
N GLY A 181 -1.11 -19.87 8.95
CA GLY A 181 0.10 -20.36 9.63
C GLY A 181 1.27 -20.71 8.71
N GLN A 182 1.16 -20.40 7.41
CA GLN A 182 2.22 -20.57 6.43
C GLN A 182 2.70 -19.22 5.92
N SER A 183 4.02 -19.05 5.84
CA SER A 183 4.63 -17.87 5.23
C SER A 183 4.68 -18.08 3.70
N MET A 184 4.09 -17.15 2.95
CA MET A 184 4.10 -17.18 1.49
C MET A 184 4.12 -15.79 0.88
N ASP A 185 4.56 -15.70 -0.37
CA ASP A 185 4.55 -14.43 -1.11
C ASP A 185 3.12 -14.14 -1.58
N VAL A 186 2.63 -12.95 -1.22
CA VAL A 186 1.33 -12.44 -1.62
C VAL A 186 1.53 -11.30 -2.60
N GLU A 187 0.95 -11.45 -3.78
CA GLU A 187 0.85 -10.41 -4.78
C GLU A 187 -0.41 -9.58 -4.51
N THR A 188 -0.28 -8.26 -4.43
CA THR A 188 -1.41 -7.33 -4.39
C THR A 188 -1.40 -6.49 -5.66
N PHE A 189 -2.45 -6.59 -6.46
CA PHE A 189 -2.67 -5.79 -7.67
C PHE A 189 -3.53 -4.58 -7.33
N TYR A 190 -3.24 -3.44 -7.94
CA TYR A 190 -3.90 -2.17 -7.68
C TYR A 190 -4.51 -1.63 -8.97
N SER A 191 -5.78 -1.25 -8.92
CA SER A 191 -6.49 -0.70 -10.08
C SER A 191 -7.56 0.31 -9.66
N ASP A 192 -8.28 0.84 -10.64
CA ASP A 192 -9.36 1.81 -10.47
C ASP A 192 -8.92 3.06 -9.69
N LEU A 193 -7.92 3.75 -10.23
CA LEU A 193 -7.41 4.98 -9.65
C LEU A 193 -8.45 6.11 -9.80
N LYS A 194 -9.02 6.59 -8.69
CA LYS A 194 -10.03 7.66 -8.67
C LYS A 194 -9.53 8.91 -7.98
N ASP A 195 -9.91 10.06 -8.53
CA ASP A 195 -9.64 11.38 -7.95
C ASP A 195 -10.72 11.75 -6.93
N VAL A 196 -10.28 12.15 -5.74
CA VAL A 196 -11.13 12.61 -4.63
C VAL A 196 -10.47 13.87 -4.05
N ASN A 197 -11.01 15.03 -4.40
CA ASN A 197 -10.49 16.34 -3.97
C ASN A 197 -9.00 16.56 -4.31
N GLY A 198 -8.52 16.09 -5.47
CA GLY A 198 -7.13 16.23 -5.91
C GLY A 198 -6.17 15.18 -5.35
N LEU A 199 -6.66 14.25 -4.53
CA LEU A 199 -5.95 13.05 -4.08
C LEU A 199 -6.41 11.87 -4.91
N LYS A 200 -5.49 11.04 -5.40
CA LYS A 200 -5.85 9.82 -6.14
C LYS A 200 -5.70 8.58 -5.28
N PHE A 201 -6.73 7.74 -5.29
CA PHE A 201 -6.80 6.49 -4.53
C PHE A 201 -7.06 5.31 -5.47
N PHE A 202 -6.29 4.23 -5.32
CA PHE A 202 -6.65 2.95 -5.94
C PHE A 202 -7.86 2.39 -5.20
N THR A 203 -9.00 2.31 -5.89
CA THR A 203 -10.24 1.83 -5.26
C THR A 203 -10.39 0.33 -5.33
N THR A 204 -9.59 -0.36 -6.13
CA THR A 204 -9.64 -1.81 -6.24
C THR A 204 -8.28 -2.42 -5.90
N ARG A 205 -8.30 -3.45 -5.07
CA ARG A 205 -7.12 -4.26 -4.72
C ARG A 205 -7.47 -5.73 -4.83
N THR A 206 -6.62 -6.50 -5.49
CA THR A 206 -6.77 -7.95 -5.61
C THR A 206 -5.54 -8.64 -5.08
N GLN A 207 -5.70 -9.57 -4.16
CA GLN A 207 -4.63 -10.34 -3.56
C GLN A 207 -4.61 -11.76 -4.10
N LYS A 208 -3.42 -12.19 -4.52
CA LYS A 208 -3.14 -13.51 -5.03
C LYS A 208 -2.02 -14.17 -4.25
N ALA A 209 -2.14 -15.48 -4.08
CA ALA A 209 -1.10 -16.34 -3.54
C ALA A 209 -0.97 -17.54 -4.49
N ASP A 210 0.25 -17.88 -4.89
CA ASP A 210 0.53 -18.93 -5.90
C ASP A 210 -0.28 -18.76 -7.22
N GLY A 211 -0.57 -17.51 -7.59
CA GLY A 211 -1.34 -17.15 -8.78
C GLY A 211 -2.86 -17.21 -8.64
N GLU A 212 -3.38 -17.73 -7.52
CA GLU A 212 -4.80 -17.81 -7.21
C GLU A 212 -5.27 -16.60 -6.40
N GLU A 213 -6.38 -15.99 -6.81
CA GLU A 213 -7.02 -14.92 -6.05
C GLU A 213 -7.74 -15.49 -4.82
N PHE A 214 -7.40 -14.99 -3.63
CA PHE A 214 -8.06 -15.38 -2.39
C PHE A 214 -8.84 -14.23 -1.74
N GLN A 215 -8.53 -12.98 -2.10
CA GLN A 215 -9.19 -11.80 -1.56
C GLN A 215 -9.17 -10.65 -2.57
N SER A 216 -10.27 -9.91 -2.69
CA SER A 216 -10.28 -8.59 -3.33
C SER A 216 -11.08 -7.58 -2.52
N VAL A 217 -10.75 -6.30 -2.65
CA VAL A 217 -11.43 -5.18 -1.99
C VAL A 217 -11.74 -4.14 -3.05
N LYS A 218 -12.96 -3.62 -3.03
CA LYS A 218 -13.40 -2.52 -3.87
C LYS A 218 -14.06 -1.44 -3.01
N PHE A 219 -13.58 -0.21 -3.11
CA PHE A 219 -14.19 0.96 -2.45
C PHE A 219 -15.05 1.73 -3.44
N ASP A 220 -16.35 1.80 -3.17
CA ASP A 220 -17.29 2.58 -3.98
C ASP A 220 -17.32 4.04 -3.56
N LYS A 221 -17.06 4.32 -2.28
CA LYS A 221 -17.08 5.67 -1.70
C LYS A 221 -15.82 5.92 -0.88
N ILE A 222 -15.22 7.08 -1.10
CA ILE A 222 -14.10 7.60 -0.30
C ILE A 222 -14.47 9.02 0.11
N GLU A 223 -14.43 9.29 1.41
CA GLU A 223 -14.76 10.57 2.01
C GLU A 223 -13.55 11.08 2.80
N VAL A 224 -13.06 12.26 2.43
CA VAL A 224 -11.86 12.87 3.01
C VAL A 224 -12.26 13.98 3.98
N ASN A 225 -11.63 14.02 5.15
CA ASN A 225 -11.83 15.04 6.19
C ASN A 225 -13.26 15.09 6.76
N VAL A 226 -13.94 13.94 6.82
CA VAL A 226 -15.23 13.79 7.50
C VAL A 226 -15.05 13.60 9.02
N PRO A 227 -15.99 14.07 9.85
CA PRO A 227 -15.95 13.80 11.29
C PRO A 227 -15.96 12.28 11.56
N ILE A 228 -15.09 11.83 12.46
CA ILE A 228 -15.05 10.45 12.96
C ILE A 228 -14.99 10.53 14.48
N ASP A 229 -15.86 9.77 15.17
CA ASP A 229 -15.79 9.63 16.62
C ASP A 229 -14.58 8.78 17.00
N GLU A 230 -13.63 9.36 17.72
CA GLU A 230 -12.40 8.67 18.12
C GLU A 230 -12.64 7.49 19.07
N LYS A 231 -13.81 7.44 19.73
CA LYS A 231 -14.15 6.33 20.63
C LYS A 231 -14.37 5.01 19.91
N ILE A 232 -14.70 5.03 18.61
CA ILE A 232 -14.92 3.80 17.85
C ILE A 232 -13.64 2.95 17.77
N PHE A 233 -12.47 3.56 17.93
CA PHE A 233 -11.20 2.86 17.83
C PHE A 233 -10.78 2.23 19.17
N ASP A 234 -11.38 2.65 20.28
CA ASP A 234 -11.10 2.09 21.60
C ASP A 234 -11.70 0.69 21.71
N LYS A 235 -11.02 -0.20 22.45
CA LYS A 235 -11.55 -1.53 22.74
C LYS A 235 -12.81 -1.37 23.62
N PRO A 236 -13.96 -1.95 23.22
CA PRO A 236 -15.21 -1.86 23.96
C PRO A 236 -15.12 -2.39 25.40
#